data_AF-A0A9W9B3C5-F1
#
_entry.id   AF-A0A9W9B3C5-F1
#
_cell.length_a   1.000
_cell.length_b   1.000
_cell.length_c   1.000
_cell.angle_alpha   90.00
_cell.angle_beta   90.00
_cell.angle_gamma   90.00
#
_symmetry.space_group_name_H-M   'P 1'
#
loop_
_entity.id
_entity.type
_entity.pdbx_description
1 polymer ?
#
loop_
_entity_poly.entity_id
_entity_poly.type
_entity_poly.pdbx_seq_one_letter_code
_entity_poly.pdbx_strand_id
1 'polypeptide(L)'
;MKKKCDHGVPSCGRCLKKGAVCGGYRDKLDLTFRDQTRQTIHKSNQAKHKVKSPMVATQLVGNPMEAKSPSQLDESKGLITPALSVPTTDQAVSFFFFNFVLTDPISGGGHLEYLPVIYDDNARDLALPTAIVAIGMAGIANLRRNRDLLLAANAQYVLAIQLTQAALMDETLRIQDQTLVSILLLALYETIACCSPQSLHIWSNHVTGATALISQFAQQRLMDAVGTRIFSHLRSHAIIQALQRSQHIPDEIQRWSTKTLNLQSTNQAFEDQLHHLAIDLCSLRASVDNGILIDRPTVISRASALDNKLADWSRRLFITYGIAIDHSLAARDTPNPARVNSYSDVHVSNAINCHTLRILTNELILNTLDQAKGEINVDYQRLRSQHAINTLIAEVCASVLSFTDRERQQAGFIARGGFLLWPLYVVSAVPWASRLYRDWAIAQLKELGVETGILQAALLARVLQINGEIDFLDKDTNSERDI
;
A
#
# COMPACT_ATOMS: atom_id res chain seq x y z
N MET A 1 39.55 -13.41 29.92
CA MET A 1 38.81 -12.47 30.80
C MET A 1 39.20 -11.02 30.45
N LYS A 2 38.39 -10.29 29.66
CA LYS A 2 38.67 -8.88 29.32
C LYS A 2 38.47 -8.03 30.58
N LYS A 3 39.56 -7.64 31.26
CA LYS A 3 39.49 -6.69 32.39
C LYS A 3 38.87 -5.37 31.88
N LYS A 4 38.03 -4.69 32.67
CA LYS A 4 37.39 -3.40 32.30
C LYS A 4 38.37 -2.22 32.48
N CYS A 5 38.04 -1.06 31.89
CA CYS A 5 38.77 0.20 32.05
C CYS A 5 38.49 0.79 33.45
N ASP A 6 39.47 1.46 34.05
CA ASP A 6 39.43 1.98 35.43
C ASP A 6 38.95 3.45 35.53
N HIS A 7 38.73 4.13 34.39
CA HIS A 7 38.16 5.47 34.31
C HIS A 7 38.94 6.60 35.03
N GLY A 8 40.24 6.41 35.26
CA GLY A 8 41.10 7.43 35.89
C GLY A 8 41.29 8.68 35.01
N VAL A 9 41.23 9.87 35.62
CA VAL A 9 41.45 11.18 34.98
C VAL A 9 42.75 11.77 35.54
N PRO A 10 43.68 12.32 34.72
CA PRO A 10 43.55 12.63 33.29
C PRO A 10 43.80 11.47 32.32
N SER A 11 44.30 10.31 32.78
CA SER A 11 44.55 9.14 31.94
C SER A 11 44.32 7.84 32.72
N CYS A 12 43.77 6.83 32.05
CA CYS A 12 43.48 5.54 32.67
C CYS A 12 44.76 4.71 32.85
N GLY A 13 44.78 3.84 33.86
CA GLY A 13 45.98 3.06 34.20
C GLY A 13 46.47 2.16 33.05
N ARG A 14 45.58 1.81 32.11
CA ARG A 14 45.96 1.06 30.89
C ARG A 14 46.67 1.90 29.86
N CYS A 15 46.17 3.11 29.61
CA CYS A 15 46.79 4.03 28.66
C CYS A 15 48.18 4.41 29.16
N LEU A 16 48.31 4.69 30.46
CA LEU A 16 49.60 4.91 31.13
C LEU A 16 50.56 3.72 30.96
N LYS A 17 50.14 2.50 31.30
CA LYS A 17 51.00 1.31 31.19
C LYS A 17 51.41 0.97 29.75
N LYS A 18 50.61 1.36 28.76
CA LYS A 18 50.89 1.12 27.33
C LYS A 18 51.61 2.27 26.65
N GLY A 19 51.88 3.38 27.36
CA GLY A 19 52.44 4.59 26.76
C GLY A 19 51.53 5.22 25.69
N ALA A 20 50.23 4.93 25.72
CA ALA A 20 49.26 5.43 24.74
C ALA A 20 48.52 6.66 25.29
N VAL A 21 48.21 7.62 24.42
CA VAL A 21 47.43 8.81 24.78
C VAL A 21 45.99 8.39 25.11
N CYS A 22 45.49 8.79 26.28
CA CYS A 22 44.10 8.53 26.68
C CYS A 22 43.19 9.61 26.09
N GLY A 23 42.17 9.21 25.33
CA GLY A 23 41.20 10.15 24.72
C GLY A 23 40.23 10.81 25.70
N GLY A 24 40.42 10.62 27.01
CA GLY A 24 39.52 11.12 28.04
C GLY A 24 38.15 10.42 28.05
N TYR A 25 37.26 10.88 28.92
CA TYR A 25 35.89 10.40 29.03
C TYR A 25 34.94 11.56 28.76
N ARG A 26 33.89 11.32 27.97
CA ARG A 26 32.85 12.34 27.71
C ARG A 26 32.19 12.76 29.01
N ASP A 27 31.96 14.06 29.16
CA ASP A 27 31.24 14.61 30.30
C ASP A 27 29.78 14.14 30.27
N LYS A 28 29.23 13.73 31.41
CA LYS A 28 27.84 13.25 31.50
C LYS A 28 26.84 14.37 31.22
N LEU A 29 27.25 15.64 31.35
CA LEU A 29 26.41 16.80 31.06
C LEU A 29 26.11 16.97 29.56
N ASP A 30 26.98 16.47 28.67
CA ASP A 30 26.76 16.47 27.20
C ASP A 30 25.74 15.41 26.74
N LEU A 31 25.30 14.52 27.63
CA LEU A 31 24.28 13.50 27.37
C LEU A 31 22.87 13.94 27.83
N THR A 32 22.74 15.17 28.34
CA THR A 32 21.47 15.69 28.84
C THR A 32 20.71 16.37 27.70
N PHE A 33 19.64 15.75 27.20
CA PHE A 33 18.72 16.39 26.27
C PHE A 33 18.04 17.58 26.96
N ARG A 34 18.31 18.80 26.48
CA ARG A 34 17.65 20.02 26.97
C ARG A 34 16.47 20.36 26.06
N ASP A 35 15.28 20.40 26.64
CA ASP A 35 14.07 20.89 25.97
C ASP A 35 14.17 22.41 25.74
N GLN A 36 14.33 22.81 24.48
CA GLN A 36 14.41 24.22 24.05
C GLN A 36 13.06 24.78 23.57
N THR A 37 11.96 24.03 23.69
CA THR A 37 10.64 24.40 23.15
C THR A 37 10.21 25.81 23.60
N ARG A 38 10.43 26.16 24.87
CA ARG A 38 10.10 27.49 25.40
C ARG A 38 10.96 28.63 24.81
N GLN A 39 12.24 28.40 24.55
CA GLN A 39 13.11 29.42 23.94
C GLN A 39 12.73 29.68 22.48
N THR A 40 12.36 28.63 21.74
CA THR A 40 11.91 28.74 20.34
C THR A 40 10.57 29.46 20.23
N ILE A 41 9.62 29.18 21.14
CA ILE A 41 8.33 29.89 21.22
C ILE A 41 8.55 31.39 21.51
N HIS A 42 9.47 31.74 22.42
CA HIS A 42 9.72 33.13 22.77
C HIS A 42 10.34 33.94 21.62
N LYS A 43 11.29 33.34 20.87
CA LYS A 43 11.88 33.97 19.68
C LYS A 43 10.86 34.15 18.54
N SER A 44 9.97 33.19 18.34
CA SER A 44 8.88 33.25 17.35
C SER A 44 7.89 34.38 17.66
N ASN A 45 7.55 34.56 18.93
CA ASN A 45 6.62 35.62 19.34
C ASN A 45 7.26 37.02 19.28
N GLN A 46 8.56 37.16 19.59
CA GLN A 46 9.27 38.44 19.46
C GLN A 46 9.43 38.90 17.99
N ALA A 47 9.59 37.97 17.04
CA ALA A 47 9.64 38.30 15.62
C ALA A 47 8.29 38.79 15.07
N LYS A 48 7.16 38.34 15.66
CA LYS A 48 5.81 38.73 15.23
C LYS A 48 5.35 40.09 15.74
N HIS A 49 5.97 40.65 16.80
CA HIS A 49 5.60 41.95 17.36
C HIS A 49 6.28 43.16 16.70
N LYS A 50 7.23 42.97 15.77
CA LYS A 50 7.93 44.08 15.09
C LYS A 50 7.25 44.61 13.82
N VAL A 51 6.12 44.03 13.42
CA VAL A 51 5.37 44.46 12.22
C VAL A 51 3.95 44.80 12.62
N LYS A 52 3.72 46.05 13.07
CA LYS A 52 2.47 46.84 12.95
C LYS A 52 2.48 48.02 13.95
N SER A 53 2.72 49.24 13.46
CA SER A 53 1.91 50.41 13.81
C SER A 53 2.15 51.59 12.84
N PRO A 54 1.13 52.43 12.57
CA PRO A 54 1.17 53.49 11.56
C PRO A 54 1.45 54.90 12.13
N MET A 55 1.80 55.82 11.22
CA MET A 55 2.13 57.25 11.39
C MET A 55 1.09 58.10 12.15
N VAL A 56 1.57 59.06 12.97
CA VAL A 56 1.05 60.44 13.08
C VAL A 56 2.21 61.40 13.39
N ALA A 57 2.21 62.58 12.75
CA ALA A 57 3.23 63.62 12.78
C ALA A 57 3.11 64.60 13.97
N THR A 58 4.24 65.10 14.49
CA THR A 58 4.38 66.49 14.96
C THR A 58 5.86 66.90 14.99
N GLN A 59 6.14 68.12 14.52
CA GLN A 59 7.46 68.78 14.43
C GLN A 59 8.04 69.12 15.81
N LEU A 60 9.38 69.24 15.92
CA LEU A 60 10.10 70.32 16.60
C LEU A 60 11.64 70.21 16.39
N VAL A 61 12.15 71.14 15.57
CA VAL A 61 13.42 71.91 15.61
C VAL A 61 14.69 71.31 16.27
N GLY A 62 15.76 71.20 15.48
CA GLY A 62 17.16 71.14 15.93
C GLY A 62 18.15 70.80 14.81
N ASN A 63 18.97 71.77 14.38
CA ASN A 63 19.89 71.71 13.22
C ASN A 63 21.21 70.93 13.50
N PRO A 64 22.04 70.65 12.46
CA PRO A 64 22.88 69.46 12.34
C PRO A 64 24.34 69.65 12.80
N MET A 65 25.04 68.54 13.05
CA MET A 65 26.50 68.52 13.02
C MET A 65 27.01 67.25 12.32
N GLU A 66 27.67 67.49 11.18
CA GLU A 66 28.48 66.52 10.45
C GLU A 66 29.65 66.04 11.32
N ALA A 67 29.99 64.75 11.23
CA ALA A 67 31.35 64.31 10.94
C ALA A 67 31.50 62.78 10.87
N LYS A 68 31.91 62.35 9.67
CA LYS A 68 32.93 61.32 9.39
C LYS A 68 32.54 59.84 9.50
N SER A 69 32.35 59.27 8.32
CA SER A 69 32.59 57.87 7.98
C SER A 69 34.04 57.45 8.30
N PRO A 70 34.23 56.20 8.70
CA PRO A 70 35.30 55.36 8.15
C PRO A 70 34.66 54.10 7.54
N SER A 71 34.62 54.03 6.21
CA SER A 71 35.53 53.17 5.44
C SER A 71 35.24 51.67 5.60
N GLN A 72 34.49 51.16 4.62
CA GLN A 72 34.64 49.86 3.97
C GLN A 72 35.43 48.80 4.76
N LEU A 73 34.69 47.98 5.51
CA LEU A 73 35.12 46.61 5.82
C LEU A 73 34.36 45.69 4.88
N ASP A 74 35.06 45.41 3.78
CA ASP A 74 35.09 44.16 3.01
C ASP A 74 33.90 43.22 3.21
N GLU A 75 33.05 43.14 2.18
CA GLU A 75 32.07 42.07 2.01
C GLU A 75 32.83 40.74 1.84
N SER A 76 33.24 40.14 2.96
CA SER A 76 33.50 38.72 2.99
C SER A 76 32.17 38.04 2.68
N LYS A 77 32.01 37.65 1.41
CA LYS A 77 30.99 36.71 0.95
C LYS A 77 31.02 35.51 1.89
N GLY A 78 30.14 35.54 2.89
CA GLY A 78 29.89 34.39 3.74
C GLY A 78 29.46 33.28 2.79
N LEU A 79 30.33 32.31 2.59
CA LEU A 79 30.00 31.04 1.97
C LEU A 79 28.82 30.49 2.76
N ILE A 80 27.61 30.70 2.25
CA ILE A 80 26.45 29.93 2.66
C ILE A 80 26.82 28.52 2.23
N THR A 81 27.32 27.71 3.17
CA THR A 81 27.43 26.28 2.99
C THR A 81 26.06 25.82 2.49
N PRO A 82 25.96 25.18 1.31
CA PRO A 82 24.69 24.62 0.89
C PRO A 82 24.24 23.72 2.02
N ALA A 83 23.03 23.92 2.54
CA ALA A 83 22.46 22.97 3.46
C ALA A 83 22.57 21.60 2.79
N LEU A 84 23.27 20.65 3.43
CA LEU A 84 23.42 19.29 2.94
C LEU A 84 22.01 18.72 2.69
N SER A 85 21.54 18.80 1.45
CA SER A 85 20.24 18.28 1.06
C SER A 85 20.43 16.81 0.75
N VAL A 86 19.74 15.95 1.51
CA VAL A 86 19.69 14.52 1.20
C VAL A 86 19.24 14.35 -0.26
N PRO A 87 19.95 13.57 -1.10
CA PRO A 87 19.55 13.35 -2.49
C PRO A 87 18.09 12.90 -2.60
N THR A 88 17.39 13.38 -3.63
CA THR A 88 15.97 13.05 -3.83
C THR A 88 15.75 11.54 -3.98
N THR A 89 16.72 10.82 -4.55
CA THR A 89 16.72 9.36 -4.67
C THR A 89 16.73 8.68 -3.30
N ASP A 90 17.58 9.14 -2.36
CA ASP A 90 17.68 8.56 -1.02
C ASP A 90 16.42 8.88 -0.19
N GLN A 91 15.84 10.07 -0.38
CA GLN A 91 14.53 10.41 0.19
C GLN A 91 13.43 9.47 -0.36
N ALA A 92 13.45 9.17 -1.66
CA ALA A 92 12.49 8.29 -2.30
C ALA A 92 12.60 6.85 -1.79
N VAL A 93 13.81 6.29 -1.68
CA VAL A 93 14.04 4.95 -1.12
C VAL A 93 13.54 4.89 0.32
N SER A 94 13.93 5.86 1.15
CA SER A 94 13.49 5.93 2.56
C SER A 94 11.97 6.02 2.67
N PHE A 95 11.35 6.86 1.83
CA PHE A 95 9.90 6.98 1.75
C PHE A 95 9.25 5.67 1.33
N PHE A 96 9.83 4.96 0.35
CA PHE A 96 9.29 3.71 -0.14
C PHE A 96 9.26 2.65 0.96
N PHE A 97 10.40 2.38 1.60
CA PHE A 97 10.47 1.38 2.66
C PHE A 97 9.59 1.75 3.86
N PHE A 98 9.50 3.03 4.21
CA PHE A 98 8.65 3.48 5.30
C PHE A 98 7.15 3.33 5.01
N ASN A 99 6.70 3.53 3.75
CA ASN A 99 5.28 3.60 3.42
C ASN A 99 4.71 2.35 2.74
N PHE A 100 5.55 1.51 2.14
CA PHE A 100 5.12 0.34 1.38
C PHE A 100 5.58 -0.99 1.95
N VAL A 101 6.65 -1.04 2.76
CA VAL A 101 7.10 -2.29 3.37
C VAL A 101 6.52 -2.41 4.76
N LEU A 102 5.75 -3.46 4.99
CA LEU A 102 5.14 -3.81 6.27
C LEU A 102 5.69 -5.15 6.74
N THR A 103 6.10 -5.21 7.99
CA THR A 103 6.53 -6.44 8.68
C THR A 103 5.63 -6.65 9.89
N ASP A 104 5.05 -7.83 10.05
CA ASP A 104 4.20 -8.16 11.19
C ASP A 104 4.88 -9.17 12.12
N PRO A 105 5.18 -8.75 13.37
CA PRO A 105 5.71 -9.63 14.40
C PRO A 105 4.76 -10.78 14.81
N ILE A 106 3.44 -10.63 14.62
CA ILE A 106 2.40 -11.54 15.14
C ILE A 106 2.13 -12.68 14.15
N SER A 107 1.86 -12.38 12.88
CA SER A 107 1.66 -13.41 11.85
C SER A 107 2.97 -14.02 11.34
N GLY A 108 4.10 -13.34 11.55
CA GLY A 108 5.39 -13.74 10.98
C GLY A 108 5.45 -13.52 9.46
N GLY A 109 4.62 -12.62 8.95
CA GLY A 109 4.50 -12.23 7.54
C GLY A 109 4.41 -10.72 7.36
N GLY A 110 4.24 -10.25 6.12
CA GLY A 110 4.31 -8.83 5.83
C GLY A 110 4.10 -8.49 4.36
N HIS A 111 3.68 -7.25 4.07
CA HIS A 111 3.57 -6.77 2.69
C HIS A 111 4.93 -6.27 2.21
N LEU A 112 5.43 -6.90 1.14
CA LEU A 112 6.76 -6.64 0.59
C LEU A 112 7.91 -6.81 1.59
N GLU A 113 7.70 -7.59 2.67
CA GLU A 113 8.69 -7.81 3.74
C GLU A 113 9.99 -8.44 3.27
N TYR A 114 9.98 -9.08 2.11
CA TYR A 114 11.14 -9.72 1.50
C TYR A 114 12.08 -8.72 0.81
N LEU A 115 11.62 -7.48 0.55
CA LEU A 115 12.41 -6.48 -0.18
C LEU A 115 13.76 -6.14 0.48
N PRO A 116 13.84 -5.92 1.82
CA PRO A 116 15.13 -5.68 2.47
C PRO A 116 16.15 -6.80 2.30
N VAL A 117 15.70 -8.04 1.99
CA VAL A 117 16.59 -9.19 1.78
C VAL A 117 17.19 -9.20 0.38
N ILE A 118 16.43 -8.79 -0.63
CA ILE A 118 16.85 -8.84 -2.04
C ILE A 118 17.35 -7.51 -2.59
N TYR A 119 17.15 -6.42 -1.84
CA TYR A 119 17.59 -5.09 -2.20
C TYR A 119 19.07 -4.89 -1.85
N ASP A 120 19.88 -4.55 -2.87
CA ASP A 120 21.31 -4.24 -2.71
C ASP A 120 21.57 -2.75 -2.95
N ASP A 121 22.01 -2.06 -1.90
CA ASP A 121 22.33 -0.63 -1.94
C ASP A 121 23.49 -0.28 -2.89
N ASN A 122 24.32 -1.26 -3.25
CA ASN A 122 25.44 -1.06 -4.18
C ASN A 122 25.00 -1.18 -5.64
N ALA A 123 23.80 -1.69 -5.91
CA ALA A 123 23.32 -2.00 -7.25
C ALA A 123 22.28 -0.97 -7.75
N ARG A 124 22.50 0.32 -7.46
CA ARG A 124 21.53 1.41 -7.71
C ARG A 124 21.08 1.56 -9.16
N ASP A 125 21.89 1.10 -10.11
CA ASP A 125 21.62 1.19 -11.56
C ASP A 125 20.86 -0.03 -12.10
N LEU A 126 20.36 -0.93 -11.23
CA LEU A 126 19.52 -2.06 -11.62
C LEU A 126 18.03 -1.72 -11.61
N ALA A 127 17.23 -2.60 -12.23
CA ALA A 127 15.79 -2.44 -12.38
C ALA A 127 15.07 -2.26 -11.02
N LEU A 128 15.39 -3.09 -10.03
CA LEU A 128 14.69 -3.09 -8.74
C LEU A 128 14.88 -1.78 -7.96
N PRO A 129 16.12 -1.29 -7.71
CA PRO A 129 16.31 0.01 -7.06
C PRO A 129 15.69 1.17 -7.83
N THR A 130 15.76 1.14 -9.17
CA THR A 130 15.15 2.17 -10.02
C THR A 130 13.63 2.22 -9.87
N ALA A 131 12.96 1.05 -9.82
CA ALA A 131 11.52 0.97 -9.60
C ALA A 131 11.12 1.48 -8.19
N ILE A 132 11.90 1.15 -7.16
CA ILE A 132 11.72 1.64 -5.79
C ILE A 132 11.82 3.17 -5.74
N VAL A 133 12.84 3.74 -6.38
CA VAL A 133 13.02 5.19 -6.48
C VAL A 133 11.84 5.82 -7.21
N ALA A 134 11.39 5.26 -8.33
CA ALA A 134 10.25 5.77 -9.09
C ALA A 134 8.99 5.86 -8.21
N ILE A 135 8.63 4.78 -7.50
CA ILE A 135 7.46 4.74 -6.63
C ILE A 135 7.62 5.71 -5.46
N GLY A 136 8.79 5.75 -4.83
CA GLY A 136 9.07 6.67 -3.73
C GLY A 136 8.95 8.14 -4.15
N MET A 137 9.50 8.51 -5.31
CA MET A 137 9.37 9.85 -5.86
C MET A 137 7.91 10.17 -6.20
N ALA A 138 7.17 9.25 -6.82
CA ALA A 138 5.76 9.43 -7.14
C ALA A 138 4.91 9.65 -5.89
N GLY A 139 5.10 8.85 -4.84
CA GLY A 139 4.40 9.02 -3.57
C GLY A 139 4.67 10.37 -2.91
N ILE A 140 5.93 10.80 -2.86
CA ILE A 140 6.31 12.14 -2.35
C ILE A 140 5.68 13.23 -3.23
N ALA A 141 5.76 13.09 -4.55
CA ALA A 141 5.23 14.05 -5.51
C ALA A 141 3.72 14.24 -5.35
N ASN A 142 2.96 13.15 -5.19
CA ASN A 142 1.52 13.18 -5.01
C ASN A 142 1.13 13.87 -3.70
N LEU A 143 1.79 13.51 -2.58
CA LEU A 143 1.51 14.13 -1.27
C LEU A 143 1.89 15.62 -1.23
N ARG A 144 2.99 16.02 -1.89
CA ARG A 144 3.45 17.41 -1.96
C ARG A 144 2.82 18.20 -3.11
N ARG A 145 2.01 17.55 -3.96
CA ARG A 145 1.48 18.11 -5.21
C ARG A 145 2.58 18.72 -6.10
N ASN A 146 3.74 18.06 -6.17
CA ASN A 146 4.91 18.52 -6.90
C ASN A 146 4.99 17.84 -8.28
N ARG A 147 4.64 18.59 -9.33
CA ARG A 147 4.62 18.08 -10.71
C ARG A 147 6.01 17.76 -11.27
N ASP A 148 7.03 18.56 -10.94
CA ASP A 148 8.38 18.33 -11.44
C ASP A 148 8.97 17.04 -10.88
N LEU A 149 8.70 16.75 -9.59
CA LEU A 149 9.08 15.50 -8.97
C LEU A 149 8.30 14.30 -9.56
N LEU A 150 7.04 14.49 -9.93
CA LEU A 150 6.27 13.46 -10.63
C LEU A 150 6.83 13.18 -12.03
N LEU A 151 7.27 14.21 -12.76
CA LEU A 151 7.95 14.05 -14.05
C LEU A 151 9.28 13.28 -13.88
N ALA A 152 10.05 13.59 -12.83
CA ALA A 152 11.26 12.82 -12.50
C ALA A 152 10.93 11.37 -12.13
N ALA A 153 9.84 11.14 -11.39
CA ALA A 153 9.36 9.78 -11.08
C ALA A 153 8.99 9.01 -12.35
N ASN A 154 8.32 9.65 -13.31
CA ASN A 154 7.98 9.04 -14.61
C ASN A 154 9.23 8.67 -15.40
N ALA A 155 10.27 9.51 -15.39
CA ALA A 155 11.54 9.20 -16.03
C ALA A 155 12.21 7.97 -15.40
N GLN A 156 12.20 7.85 -14.07
CA GLN A 156 12.69 6.67 -13.36
C GLN A 156 11.84 5.43 -13.66
N TYR A 157 10.52 5.56 -13.77
CA TYR A 157 9.63 4.47 -14.15
C TYR A 157 9.96 3.93 -15.55
N VAL A 158 10.13 4.82 -16.54
CA VAL A 158 10.53 4.43 -17.90
C VAL A 158 11.92 3.76 -17.90
N LEU A 159 12.87 4.28 -17.12
CA LEU A 159 14.18 3.65 -16.97
C LEU A 159 14.08 2.26 -16.35
N ALA A 160 13.23 2.07 -15.32
CA ALA A 160 13.01 0.77 -14.70
C ALA A 160 12.41 -0.25 -15.69
N ILE A 161 11.52 0.17 -16.60
CA ILE A 161 11.03 -0.68 -17.70
C ILE A 161 12.18 -1.10 -18.60
N GLN A 162 13.03 -0.16 -19.04
CA GLN A 162 14.16 -0.46 -19.92
C GLN A 162 15.17 -1.41 -19.27
N LEU A 163 15.50 -1.19 -17.99
CA LEU A 163 16.40 -2.06 -17.23
C LEU A 163 15.79 -3.44 -17.00
N THR A 164 14.48 -3.51 -16.73
CA THR A 164 13.78 -4.80 -16.61
C THR A 164 13.83 -5.55 -17.93
N GLN A 165 13.58 -4.87 -19.06
CA GLN A 165 13.69 -5.48 -20.37
C GLN A 165 15.11 -5.99 -20.64
N ALA A 166 16.16 -5.21 -20.32
CA ALA A 166 17.54 -5.65 -20.45
C ALA A 166 17.82 -6.90 -19.60
N ALA A 167 17.36 -6.93 -18.35
CA ALA A 167 17.50 -8.08 -17.45
C ALA A 167 16.77 -9.33 -17.98
N LEU A 168 15.62 -9.17 -18.65
CA LEU A 168 14.89 -10.28 -19.26
C LEU A 168 15.59 -10.87 -20.49
N MET A 169 16.43 -10.08 -21.18
CA MET A 169 17.22 -10.54 -22.32
C MET A 169 18.51 -11.24 -21.90
N ASP A 170 18.92 -11.09 -20.65
CA ASP A 170 20.08 -11.77 -20.06
C ASP A 170 19.65 -13.09 -19.41
N GLU A 171 20.25 -14.21 -19.84
CA GLU A 171 19.88 -15.55 -19.36
C GLU A 171 20.10 -15.74 -17.85
N THR A 172 21.07 -15.02 -17.27
CA THR A 172 21.40 -15.10 -15.84
C THR A 172 20.51 -14.20 -14.99
N LEU A 173 20.13 -13.03 -15.50
CA LEU A 173 19.32 -12.05 -14.76
C LEU A 173 17.81 -12.34 -14.86
N ARG A 174 17.35 -12.94 -15.96
CA ARG A 174 15.92 -13.15 -16.25
C ARG A 174 15.16 -13.88 -15.13
N ILE A 175 15.83 -14.80 -14.42
CA ILE A 175 15.20 -15.68 -13.41
C ILE A 175 15.52 -15.22 -11.98
N GLN A 176 16.20 -14.07 -11.81
CA GLN A 176 16.48 -13.53 -10.48
C GLN A 176 15.24 -12.91 -9.83
N ASP A 177 15.17 -13.02 -8.50
CA ASP A 177 14.12 -12.42 -7.67
C ASP A 177 13.93 -10.93 -7.98
N GLN A 178 15.03 -10.19 -8.15
CA GLN A 178 15.00 -8.75 -8.45
C GLN A 178 14.26 -8.46 -9.76
N THR A 179 14.42 -9.28 -10.80
CA THR A 179 13.76 -9.08 -12.10
C THR A 179 12.25 -9.28 -11.98
N LEU A 180 11.81 -10.38 -11.37
CA LEU A 180 10.38 -10.65 -11.18
C LEU A 180 9.73 -9.60 -10.27
N VAL A 181 10.41 -9.21 -9.19
CA VAL A 181 9.91 -8.19 -8.27
C VAL A 181 9.88 -6.81 -8.91
N SER A 182 10.83 -6.48 -9.80
CA SER A 182 10.80 -5.23 -10.58
C SER A 182 9.50 -5.14 -11.38
N ILE A 183 9.09 -6.20 -12.07
CA ILE A 183 7.83 -6.24 -12.83
C ILE A 183 6.62 -6.00 -11.90
N LEU A 184 6.59 -6.63 -10.72
CA LEU A 184 5.52 -6.41 -9.74
C LEU A 184 5.51 -4.98 -9.21
N LEU A 185 6.68 -4.35 -9.02
CA LEU A 185 6.78 -2.95 -8.61
C LEU A 185 6.39 -1.98 -9.73
N LEU A 186 6.61 -2.32 -11.00
CA LEU A 186 6.06 -1.54 -12.13
C LEU A 186 4.53 -1.54 -12.09
N ALA A 187 3.91 -2.67 -11.73
CA ALA A 187 2.46 -2.72 -11.48
C ALA A 187 2.06 -1.82 -10.30
N LEU A 188 2.82 -1.83 -9.19
CA LEU A 188 2.56 -0.93 -8.06
C LEU A 188 2.70 0.55 -8.48
N TYR A 189 3.64 0.89 -9.35
CA TYR A 189 3.79 2.25 -9.86
C TYR A 189 2.50 2.73 -10.57
N GLU A 190 1.89 1.89 -11.40
CA GLU A 190 0.61 2.20 -12.06
C GLU A 190 -0.52 2.48 -11.07
N THR A 191 -0.55 1.78 -9.93
CA THR A 191 -1.51 2.03 -8.84
C THR A 191 -1.29 3.38 -8.15
N ILE A 192 -0.02 3.79 -7.96
CA ILE A 192 0.31 5.01 -7.21
C ILE A 192 0.24 6.26 -8.07
N ALA A 193 0.89 6.23 -9.23
CA ALA A 193 1.21 7.41 -10.02
C ALA A 193 0.24 7.65 -11.19
N CYS A 194 -0.50 6.63 -11.61
CA CYS A 194 -1.28 6.71 -12.83
C CYS A 194 -2.78 6.80 -12.53
N CYS A 195 -3.48 7.68 -13.26
CA CYS A 195 -4.86 8.08 -12.97
C CYS A 195 -5.80 7.96 -14.18
N SER A 196 -5.43 7.12 -15.16
CA SER A 196 -6.23 6.91 -16.37
C SER A 196 -6.84 5.50 -16.37
N PRO A 197 -7.99 5.28 -17.01
CA PRO A 197 -8.50 3.93 -17.24
C PRO A 197 -7.48 3.01 -17.92
N GLN A 198 -6.64 3.54 -18.81
CA GLN A 198 -5.55 2.81 -19.46
C GLN A 198 -4.52 2.26 -18.46
N SER A 199 -4.33 2.91 -17.31
CA SER A 199 -3.40 2.48 -16.26
C SER A 199 -3.82 1.15 -15.64
N LEU A 200 -5.12 0.84 -15.57
CA LEU A 200 -5.60 -0.48 -15.13
C LEU A 200 -5.21 -1.58 -16.13
N HIS A 201 -5.25 -1.26 -17.43
CA HIS A 201 -4.80 -2.17 -18.47
C HIS A 201 -3.28 -2.39 -18.42
N ILE A 202 -2.50 -1.32 -18.26
CA ILE A 202 -1.03 -1.42 -18.13
C ILE A 202 -0.64 -2.21 -16.88
N TRP A 203 -1.28 -1.95 -15.73
CA TRP A 203 -1.12 -2.75 -14.51
C TRP A 203 -1.31 -4.23 -14.80
N SER A 204 -2.39 -4.59 -15.51
CA SER A 204 -2.66 -5.99 -15.86
C SER A 204 -1.61 -6.57 -16.80
N ASN A 205 -1.05 -5.79 -17.73
CA ASN A 205 0.01 -6.25 -18.61
C ASN A 205 1.27 -6.63 -17.82
N HIS A 206 1.63 -5.87 -16.78
CA HIS A 206 2.73 -6.23 -15.87
C HIS A 206 2.45 -7.53 -15.12
N VAL A 207 1.22 -7.72 -14.62
CA VAL A 207 0.82 -8.96 -13.92
C VAL A 207 0.84 -10.16 -14.86
N THR A 208 0.34 -10.01 -16.10
CA THR A 208 0.42 -11.04 -17.13
C THR A 208 1.88 -11.36 -17.49
N GLY A 209 2.73 -10.34 -17.64
CA GLY A 209 4.15 -10.52 -17.90
C GLY A 209 4.87 -11.29 -16.79
N ALA A 210 4.64 -10.92 -15.53
CA ALA A 210 5.16 -11.64 -14.37
C ALA A 210 4.64 -13.10 -14.31
N THR A 211 3.36 -13.31 -14.65
CA THR A 211 2.77 -14.64 -14.73
C THR A 211 3.44 -15.51 -15.80
N ALA A 212 3.81 -14.95 -16.95
CA ALA A 212 4.49 -15.71 -18.00
C ALA A 212 5.88 -16.23 -17.58
N LEU A 213 6.50 -15.60 -16.58
CA LEU A 213 7.82 -15.98 -16.06
C LEU A 213 7.74 -16.98 -14.90
N ILE A 214 6.56 -17.20 -14.32
CA ILE A 214 6.45 -17.92 -13.04
C ILE A 214 6.93 -19.36 -13.16
N SER A 215 6.71 -20.04 -14.29
CA SER A 215 7.10 -21.45 -14.43
C SER A 215 8.61 -21.64 -14.32
N GLN A 216 9.39 -20.76 -14.96
CA GLN A 216 10.85 -20.82 -14.91
C GLN A 216 11.37 -20.39 -13.54
N PHE A 217 10.82 -19.28 -13.01
CA PHE A 217 11.13 -18.80 -11.67
C PHE A 217 10.88 -19.86 -10.61
N ALA A 218 9.70 -20.46 -10.64
CA ALA A 218 9.26 -21.37 -9.60
C ALA A 218 10.01 -22.72 -9.60
N GLN A 219 10.48 -23.17 -10.76
CA GLN A 219 11.34 -24.37 -10.84
C GLN A 219 12.68 -24.19 -10.14
N GLN A 220 13.21 -22.96 -10.11
CA GLN A 220 14.54 -22.66 -9.58
C GLN A 220 14.52 -22.06 -8.17
N ARG A 221 13.47 -21.29 -7.84
CA ARG A 221 13.44 -20.40 -6.66
C ARG A 221 12.33 -20.75 -5.65
N LEU A 222 11.27 -21.46 -6.03
CA LEU A 222 10.09 -21.69 -5.15
C LEU A 222 10.31 -22.67 -3.98
N MET A 223 11.56 -22.99 -3.68
CA MET A 223 11.95 -23.84 -2.56
C MET A 223 12.52 -23.04 -1.38
N ASP A 224 12.75 -21.74 -1.56
CA ASP A 224 13.20 -20.85 -0.49
C ASP A 224 12.05 -19.94 0.03
N ALA A 225 12.28 -19.37 1.21
CA ALA A 225 11.27 -18.55 1.89
C ALA A 225 10.95 -17.25 1.13
N VAL A 226 11.94 -16.68 0.43
CA VAL A 226 11.80 -15.43 -0.33
C VAL A 226 10.95 -15.66 -1.59
N GLY A 227 11.27 -16.69 -2.36
CA GLY A 227 10.54 -17.10 -3.55
C GLY A 227 9.08 -17.43 -3.25
N THR A 228 8.79 -18.04 -2.10
CA THR A 228 7.41 -18.28 -1.64
C THR A 228 6.64 -16.98 -1.40
N ARG A 229 7.29 -15.97 -0.79
CA ARG A 229 6.66 -14.65 -0.57
C ARG A 229 6.47 -13.87 -1.88
N ILE A 230 7.44 -13.93 -2.79
CA ILE A 230 7.32 -13.33 -4.13
C ILE A 230 6.17 -13.96 -4.91
N PHE A 231 6.04 -15.29 -4.87
CA PHE A 231 4.92 -15.97 -5.51
C PHE A 231 3.57 -15.60 -4.89
N SER A 232 3.48 -15.51 -3.55
CA SER A 232 2.26 -15.07 -2.89
C SER A 232 1.86 -13.64 -3.31
N HIS A 233 2.83 -12.75 -3.51
CA HIS A 233 2.62 -11.41 -4.06
C HIS A 233 2.06 -11.47 -5.50
N LEU A 234 2.70 -12.20 -6.42
CA LEU A 234 2.20 -12.37 -7.79
C LEU A 234 0.80 -13.01 -7.82
N ARG A 235 0.58 -14.08 -7.04
CA ARG A 235 -0.70 -14.80 -6.96
C ARG A 235 -1.84 -13.87 -6.53
N SER A 236 -1.58 -12.99 -5.57
CA SER A 236 -2.58 -12.01 -5.12
C SER A 236 -2.97 -11.05 -6.24
N HIS A 237 -2.02 -10.57 -7.05
CA HIS A 237 -2.32 -9.75 -8.23
C HIS A 237 -3.09 -10.53 -9.30
N ALA A 238 -2.70 -11.77 -9.59
CA ALA A 238 -3.38 -12.62 -10.57
C ALA A 238 -4.84 -12.89 -10.17
N ILE A 239 -5.10 -13.12 -8.88
CA ILE A 239 -6.46 -13.29 -8.35
C ILE A 239 -7.29 -12.02 -8.51
N ILE A 240 -6.75 -10.84 -8.15
CA ILE A 240 -7.45 -9.57 -8.31
C ILE A 240 -7.79 -9.32 -9.79
N GLN A 241 -6.85 -9.57 -10.70
CA GLN A 241 -7.07 -9.43 -12.14
C GLN A 241 -8.17 -10.36 -12.65
N ALA A 242 -8.15 -11.64 -12.22
CA ALA A 242 -9.15 -12.63 -12.62
C ALA A 242 -10.55 -12.31 -12.07
N LEU A 243 -10.65 -11.84 -10.82
CA LEU A 243 -11.91 -11.41 -10.22
C LEU A 243 -12.49 -10.19 -10.95
N GLN A 244 -11.65 -9.18 -11.26
CA GLN A 244 -12.06 -7.98 -11.97
C GLN A 244 -12.61 -8.26 -13.37
N ARG A 245 -12.03 -9.23 -14.07
CA ARG A 245 -12.39 -9.56 -15.46
C ARG A 245 -13.35 -10.72 -15.58
N SER A 246 -13.73 -11.34 -14.46
CA SER A 246 -14.49 -12.59 -14.43
C SER A 246 -13.84 -13.68 -15.32
N GLN A 247 -12.52 -13.86 -15.15
CA GLN A 247 -11.71 -14.80 -15.92
C GLN A 247 -11.20 -15.95 -15.05
N HIS A 248 -10.83 -17.05 -15.69
CA HIS A 248 -10.11 -18.13 -15.01
C HIS A 248 -8.71 -17.65 -14.58
N ILE A 249 -8.24 -18.20 -13.47
CA ILE A 249 -6.85 -18.00 -13.04
C ILE A 249 -5.93 -18.72 -14.04
N PRO A 250 -4.80 -18.11 -14.44
CA PRO A 250 -3.84 -18.79 -15.31
C PRO A 250 -3.36 -20.12 -14.72
N ASP A 251 -3.31 -21.18 -15.54
CA ASP A 251 -3.01 -22.56 -15.11
C ASP A 251 -1.71 -22.67 -14.31
N GLU A 252 -0.69 -21.90 -14.67
CA GLU A 252 0.59 -21.90 -13.96
C GLU A 252 0.46 -21.34 -12.54
N ILE A 253 -0.35 -20.30 -12.31
CA ILE A 253 -0.63 -19.80 -10.96
C ILE A 253 -1.34 -20.87 -10.13
N GLN A 254 -2.32 -21.57 -10.72
CA GLN A 254 -3.03 -22.65 -10.04
C GLN A 254 -2.08 -23.80 -9.70
N ARG A 255 -1.28 -24.26 -10.67
CA ARG A 255 -0.31 -25.34 -10.53
C ARG A 255 0.67 -25.08 -9.39
N TRP A 256 1.27 -23.88 -9.36
CA TRP A 256 2.25 -23.54 -8.33
C TRP A 256 1.59 -23.29 -6.97
N SER A 257 0.35 -22.80 -6.93
CA SER A 257 -0.43 -22.70 -5.69
C SER A 257 -0.64 -24.06 -5.03
N THR A 258 -0.95 -25.10 -5.81
CA THR A 258 -1.08 -26.46 -5.27
C THR A 258 0.26 -27.00 -4.78
N LYS A 259 1.36 -26.67 -5.45
CA LYS A 259 2.69 -27.17 -5.09
C LYS A 259 3.26 -26.52 -3.82
N THR A 260 2.93 -25.26 -3.55
CA THR A 260 3.38 -24.55 -2.33
C THR A 260 2.71 -25.03 -1.06
N LEU A 261 1.53 -25.66 -1.13
CA LEU A 261 0.79 -26.17 0.04
C LEU A 261 1.63 -27.07 0.95
N ASN A 262 2.54 -27.86 0.37
CA ASN A 262 3.36 -28.82 1.11
C ASN A 262 4.62 -28.20 1.74
N LEU A 263 4.92 -26.93 1.45
CA LEU A 263 6.17 -26.25 1.83
C LEU A 263 5.97 -25.24 2.98
N GLN A 264 4.75 -25.15 3.53
CA GLN A 264 4.32 -24.02 4.34
C GLN A 264 4.32 -24.29 5.84
N SER A 265 4.55 -23.24 6.61
CA SER A 265 4.23 -23.23 8.04
C SER A 265 2.71 -23.22 8.27
N THR A 266 2.27 -23.58 9.47
CA THR A 266 0.84 -23.62 9.82
C THR A 266 0.12 -22.28 9.58
N ASN A 267 0.78 -21.14 9.84
CA ASN A 267 0.21 -19.81 9.61
C ASN A 267 0.09 -19.49 8.12
N GLN A 268 1.13 -19.79 7.33
CA GLN A 268 1.10 -19.61 5.88
C GLN A 268 0.03 -20.49 5.23
N ALA A 269 -0.14 -21.73 5.72
CA ALA A 269 -1.17 -22.63 5.25
C ALA A 269 -2.60 -22.14 5.54
N PHE A 270 -2.79 -21.32 6.59
CA PHE A 270 -4.09 -20.70 6.88
C PHE A 270 -4.39 -19.54 5.91
N GLU A 271 -3.42 -18.67 5.65
CA GLU A 271 -3.55 -17.57 4.68
C GLU A 271 -3.77 -18.10 3.25
N ASP A 272 -3.03 -19.13 2.86
CA ASP A 272 -3.14 -19.76 1.54
C ASP A 272 -4.50 -20.38 1.26
N GLN A 273 -5.20 -20.88 2.28
CA GLN A 273 -6.57 -21.36 2.13
C GLN A 273 -7.50 -20.28 1.57
N LEU A 274 -7.29 -19.01 1.91
CA LEU A 274 -8.08 -17.91 1.37
C LEU A 274 -7.82 -17.73 -0.14
N HIS A 275 -6.55 -17.79 -0.56
CA HIS A 275 -6.20 -17.70 -1.98
C HIS A 275 -6.83 -18.84 -2.78
N HIS A 276 -6.87 -20.07 -2.25
CA HIS A 276 -7.55 -21.18 -2.91
C HIS A 276 -9.05 -20.96 -3.06
N LEU A 277 -9.73 -20.47 -2.02
CA LEU A 277 -11.16 -20.13 -2.10
C LEU A 277 -11.41 -18.99 -3.10
N ALA A 278 -10.50 -18.04 -3.23
CA ALA A 278 -10.58 -16.99 -4.25
C ALA A 278 -10.39 -17.54 -5.67
N ILE A 279 -9.47 -18.49 -5.89
CA ILE A 279 -9.28 -19.19 -7.16
C ILE A 279 -10.55 -19.98 -7.55
N ASP A 280 -11.18 -20.65 -6.58
CA ASP A 280 -12.45 -21.36 -6.78
C ASP A 280 -13.57 -20.38 -7.21
N LEU A 281 -13.63 -19.18 -6.60
CA LEU A 281 -14.58 -18.14 -6.98
C LEU A 281 -14.33 -17.62 -8.39
N CYS A 282 -13.07 -17.33 -8.76
CA CYS A 282 -12.70 -16.90 -10.11
C CYS A 282 -13.16 -17.93 -11.15
N SER A 283 -12.86 -19.20 -10.89
CA SER A 283 -13.24 -20.31 -11.77
C SER A 283 -14.76 -20.44 -11.90
N LEU A 284 -15.49 -20.29 -10.81
CA LEU A 284 -16.95 -20.37 -10.81
C LEU A 284 -17.58 -19.21 -11.60
N ARG A 285 -17.16 -17.97 -11.35
CA ARG A 285 -17.65 -16.77 -12.07
C ARG A 285 -17.36 -16.87 -13.56
N ALA A 286 -16.12 -17.19 -13.93
CA ALA A 286 -15.73 -17.35 -15.32
C ALA A 286 -16.50 -18.46 -16.03
N SER A 287 -16.76 -19.60 -15.35
CA SER A 287 -17.57 -20.68 -15.93
C SER A 287 -19.00 -20.24 -16.24
N VAL A 288 -19.60 -19.40 -15.38
CA VAL A 288 -20.96 -18.88 -15.57
C VAL A 288 -20.97 -17.83 -16.68
N ASP A 289 -20.06 -16.85 -16.63
CA ASP A 289 -19.99 -15.76 -17.61
C ASP A 289 -19.69 -16.24 -19.03
N ASN A 290 -18.86 -17.28 -19.18
CA ASN A 290 -18.54 -17.88 -20.47
C ASN A 290 -19.58 -18.91 -20.94
N GLY A 291 -20.68 -19.09 -20.20
CA GLY A 291 -21.74 -20.04 -20.56
C GLY A 291 -21.34 -21.51 -20.48
N ILE A 292 -20.23 -21.85 -19.80
CA ILE A 292 -19.79 -23.24 -19.57
C ILE A 292 -20.68 -23.90 -18.52
N LEU A 293 -21.05 -23.16 -17.47
CA LEU A 293 -21.95 -23.62 -16.41
C LEU A 293 -23.27 -22.85 -16.46
N ILE A 294 -24.26 -23.43 -17.11
CA ILE A 294 -25.59 -22.84 -17.32
C ILE A 294 -26.66 -23.37 -16.36
N ASP A 295 -26.44 -24.53 -15.73
CA ASP A 295 -27.42 -25.15 -14.84
C ASP A 295 -27.54 -24.36 -13.53
N ARG A 296 -28.61 -23.57 -13.41
CA ARG A 296 -28.83 -22.64 -12.31
C ARG A 296 -28.81 -23.31 -10.92
N PRO A 297 -29.50 -24.44 -10.69
CA PRO A 297 -29.41 -25.14 -9.41
C PRO A 297 -27.97 -25.54 -9.06
N THR A 298 -27.18 -26.01 -10.03
CA THR A 298 -25.76 -26.31 -9.82
C THR A 298 -24.94 -25.05 -9.51
N VAL A 299 -25.17 -23.93 -10.21
CA VAL A 299 -24.50 -22.65 -9.91
C VAL A 299 -24.78 -22.22 -8.47
N ILE A 300 -26.06 -22.19 -8.08
CA ILE A 300 -26.48 -21.79 -6.73
C ILE A 300 -25.90 -22.73 -5.67
N SER A 301 -25.93 -24.04 -5.91
CA SER A 301 -25.37 -25.05 -5.00
C SER A 301 -23.86 -24.88 -4.81
N ARG A 302 -23.10 -24.73 -5.91
CA ARG A 302 -21.64 -24.53 -5.87
C ARG A 302 -21.26 -23.21 -5.20
N ALA A 303 -21.96 -22.11 -5.52
CA ALA A 303 -21.73 -20.82 -4.90
C ALA A 303 -22.07 -20.85 -3.40
N SER A 304 -23.17 -21.49 -3.01
CA SER A 304 -23.55 -21.63 -1.59
C SER A 304 -22.54 -22.46 -0.81
N ALA A 305 -22.04 -23.56 -1.40
CA ALA A 305 -20.97 -24.35 -0.79
C ALA A 305 -19.67 -23.54 -0.63
N LEU A 306 -19.35 -22.67 -1.59
CA LEU A 306 -18.20 -21.79 -1.52
C LEU A 306 -18.37 -20.70 -0.44
N ASP A 307 -19.53 -20.05 -0.34
CA ASP A 307 -19.82 -19.09 0.72
C ASP A 307 -19.73 -19.73 2.12
N ASN A 308 -20.21 -20.97 2.29
CA ASN A 308 -20.06 -21.69 3.55
C ASN A 308 -18.58 -21.90 3.92
N LYS A 309 -17.73 -22.30 2.96
CA LYS A 309 -16.28 -22.45 3.19
C LYS A 309 -15.61 -21.12 3.55
N LEU A 310 -15.98 -20.04 2.86
CA LEU A 310 -15.47 -18.70 3.16
C LEU A 310 -15.94 -18.19 4.53
N ALA A 311 -17.20 -18.46 4.90
CA ALA A 311 -17.74 -18.14 6.22
C ALA A 311 -17.01 -18.93 7.33
N ASP A 312 -16.70 -20.21 7.08
CA ASP A 312 -15.93 -21.04 7.99
C ASP A 312 -14.49 -20.55 8.16
N TRP A 313 -13.85 -20.16 7.07
CA TRP A 313 -12.52 -19.55 7.12
C TRP A 313 -12.54 -18.24 7.89
N SER A 314 -13.50 -17.35 7.62
CA SER A 314 -13.68 -16.08 8.32
C SER A 314 -13.88 -16.29 9.82
N ARG A 315 -14.70 -17.27 10.23
CA ARG A 315 -14.88 -17.61 11.65
C ARG A 315 -13.59 -18.07 12.32
N ARG A 316 -12.80 -18.91 11.64
CA ARG A 316 -11.50 -19.38 12.16
C ARG A 316 -10.49 -18.24 12.28
N LEU A 317 -10.53 -17.25 11.38
CA LEU A 317 -9.70 -16.04 11.49
C LEU A 317 -9.90 -15.35 12.84
N PHE A 318 -11.16 -15.16 13.27
CA PHE A 318 -11.48 -14.55 14.58
C PHE A 318 -10.88 -15.33 15.74
N ILE A 319 -10.90 -16.67 15.67
CA ILE A 319 -10.37 -17.57 16.71
C ILE A 319 -8.84 -17.54 16.73
N THR A 320 -8.20 -17.66 15.56
CA THR A 320 -6.74 -17.75 15.44
C THR A 320 -6.03 -16.48 15.90
N TYR A 321 -6.57 -15.31 15.56
CA TYR A 321 -5.88 -14.03 15.81
C TYR A 321 -6.49 -13.19 16.93
N GLY A 322 -7.53 -13.68 17.62
CA GLY A 322 -8.07 -13.04 18.83
C GLY A 322 -8.47 -11.58 18.62
N ILE A 323 -9.52 -11.34 17.84
CA ILE A 323 -9.93 -9.98 17.48
C ILE A 323 -10.66 -9.31 18.66
N ALA A 324 -10.06 -8.26 19.22
CA ALA A 324 -10.71 -7.38 20.18
C ALA A 324 -11.41 -6.22 19.44
N ILE A 325 -12.74 -6.19 19.46
CA ILE A 325 -13.51 -5.08 18.87
C ILE A 325 -13.42 -3.87 19.82
N ASP A 326 -12.68 -2.84 19.40
CA ASP A 326 -12.61 -1.58 20.15
C ASP A 326 -13.75 -0.64 19.76
N HIS A 327 -14.73 -0.50 20.65
CA HIS A 327 -15.88 0.38 20.45
C HIS A 327 -15.57 1.88 20.66
N SER A 328 -14.37 2.25 21.13
CA SER A 328 -14.03 3.65 21.45
C SER A 328 -13.92 4.57 20.24
N LEU A 329 -13.69 4.02 19.04
CA LEU A 329 -13.54 4.79 17.79
C LEU A 329 -14.88 5.18 17.13
N ALA A 330 -16.01 4.61 17.59
CA ALA A 330 -17.34 4.92 17.07
C ALA A 330 -17.85 6.32 17.42
N ALA A 331 -17.06 7.12 18.14
CA ALA A 331 -17.44 8.41 18.73
C ALA A 331 -17.05 9.66 17.89
N ARG A 332 -16.49 9.51 16.67
CA ARG A 332 -16.26 10.70 15.81
C ARG A 332 -17.55 11.01 15.03
N ASP A 333 -18.07 12.23 15.20
CA ASP A 333 -19.35 12.82 14.72
C ASP A 333 -19.55 12.86 13.18
N THR A 334 -19.19 11.81 12.44
CA THR A 334 -19.67 11.63 11.07
C THR A 334 -20.94 10.77 11.09
N PRO A 335 -21.88 10.97 10.15
CA PRO A 335 -22.94 10.00 9.88
C PRO A 335 -22.28 8.76 9.25
N ASN A 336 -21.52 8.02 10.06
CA ASN A 336 -20.82 6.83 9.66
C ASN A 336 -21.85 5.68 9.70
N PRO A 337 -22.23 5.11 8.55
CA PRO A 337 -23.12 3.96 8.53
C PRO A 337 -22.47 2.70 9.12
N ALA A 338 -21.16 2.74 9.40
CA ALA A 338 -20.41 1.63 9.97
C ALA A 338 -20.08 1.87 11.45
N ARG A 339 -20.32 0.87 12.28
CA ARG A 339 -19.66 0.75 13.59
C ARG A 339 -18.16 0.64 13.34
N VAL A 340 -17.33 1.24 14.18
CA VAL A 340 -15.88 1.13 14.01
C VAL A 340 -15.38 -0.13 14.68
N ASN A 341 -14.72 -0.99 13.92
CA ASN A 341 -14.00 -2.13 14.46
C ASN A 341 -12.50 -1.82 14.41
N SER A 342 -11.85 -1.63 15.56
CA SER A 342 -10.38 -1.73 15.59
C SER A 342 -10.01 -3.20 15.60
N TYR A 343 -8.99 -3.56 14.82
CA TYR A 343 -8.36 -4.86 14.89
C TYR A 343 -7.01 -4.73 15.59
N SER A 344 -6.55 -5.85 16.15
CA SER A 344 -5.23 -5.95 16.79
C SER A 344 -4.09 -5.71 15.81
N ASP A 345 -4.31 -6.01 14.53
CA ASP A 345 -3.29 -5.94 13.49
C ASP A 345 -3.89 -5.65 12.09
N VAL A 346 -3.07 -5.05 11.21
CA VAL A 346 -3.51 -4.69 9.85
C VAL A 346 -3.64 -5.89 8.92
N HIS A 347 -2.87 -6.96 9.10
CA HIS A 347 -3.04 -8.20 8.35
C HIS A 347 -4.36 -8.88 8.72
N VAL A 348 -4.76 -8.83 9.99
CA VAL A 348 -6.08 -9.29 10.42
C VAL A 348 -7.20 -8.45 9.80
N SER A 349 -7.00 -7.13 9.77
CA SER A 349 -7.91 -6.20 9.08
C SER A 349 -8.03 -6.51 7.59
N ASN A 350 -6.89 -6.80 6.93
CA ASN A 350 -6.84 -7.17 5.52
C ASN A 350 -7.44 -8.55 5.25
N ALA A 351 -7.24 -9.49 6.17
CA ALA A 351 -7.83 -10.82 6.12
C ALA A 351 -9.36 -10.76 6.23
N ILE A 352 -9.91 -9.81 6.99
CA ILE A 352 -11.36 -9.54 7.05
C ILE A 352 -11.90 -9.07 5.71
N ASN A 353 -11.09 -8.40 4.90
CA ASN A 353 -11.48 -8.05 3.54
C ASN A 353 -11.75 -9.28 2.64
N CYS A 354 -11.53 -10.52 3.12
CA CYS A 354 -12.11 -11.74 2.53
C CYS A 354 -13.63 -11.67 2.36
N HIS A 355 -14.32 -10.82 3.13
CA HIS A 355 -15.75 -10.53 2.98
C HIS A 355 -16.11 -10.08 1.57
N THR A 356 -15.18 -9.44 0.84
CA THR A 356 -15.37 -9.11 -0.58
C THR A 356 -15.62 -10.35 -1.44
N LEU A 357 -14.93 -11.47 -1.18
CA LEU A 357 -15.17 -12.73 -1.89
C LEU A 357 -16.56 -13.28 -1.59
N ARG A 358 -17.01 -13.18 -0.34
CA ARG A 358 -18.37 -13.60 0.05
C ARG A 358 -19.45 -12.71 -0.55
N ILE A 359 -19.23 -11.39 -0.60
CA ILE A 359 -20.12 -10.45 -1.29
C ILE A 359 -20.26 -10.87 -2.75
N LEU A 360 -19.14 -11.06 -3.46
CA LEU A 360 -19.11 -11.49 -4.87
C LEU A 360 -19.69 -12.90 -5.10
N THR A 361 -19.64 -13.79 -4.11
CA THR A 361 -20.25 -15.12 -4.18
C THR A 361 -21.77 -15.05 -4.05
N ASN A 362 -22.26 -14.26 -3.09
CA ASN A 362 -23.71 -14.05 -2.90
C ASN A 362 -24.32 -13.19 -4.02
N GLU A 363 -23.55 -12.27 -4.58
CA GLU A 363 -23.87 -11.54 -5.79
C GLU A 363 -24.15 -12.50 -6.96
N LEU A 364 -23.26 -13.47 -7.20
CA LEU A 364 -23.45 -14.49 -8.23
C LEU A 364 -24.74 -15.30 -8.02
N ILE A 365 -25.05 -15.66 -6.77
CA ILE A 365 -26.30 -16.36 -6.42
C ILE A 365 -27.51 -15.51 -6.78
N LEU A 366 -27.52 -14.23 -6.39
CA LEU A 366 -28.64 -13.32 -6.66
C LEU A 366 -28.82 -13.06 -8.16
N ASN A 367 -27.73 -12.84 -8.90
CA ASN A 367 -27.75 -12.74 -10.36
C ASN A 367 -28.38 -13.98 -11.02
N THR A 368 -27.98 -15.17 -10.57
CA THR A 368 -28.51 -16.45 -11.09
C THR A 368 -30.01 -16.59 -10.80
N LEU A 369 -30.46 -16.17 -9.62
CA LEU A 369 -31.87 -16.16 -9.22
C LEU A 369 -32.70 -15.11 -10.00
N ASP A 370 -32.13 -13.95 -10.33
CA ASP A 370 -32.82 -12.89 -11.08
C ASP A 370 -33.01 -13.23 -12.57
N GLN A 371 -32.17 -14.09 -13.13
CA GLN A 371 -32.36 -14.64 -14.47
C GLN A 371 -33.58 -15.59 -14.58
N ALA A 372 -34.14 -16.04 -13.45
CA ALA A 372 -35.34 -16.87 -13.38
C ALA A 372 -36.65 -16.05 -13.31
N LYS A 373 -36.79 -15.00 -14.15
CA LYS A 373 -38.02 -14.21 -14.25
C LYS A 373 -39.22 -15.12 -14.51
N GLY A 374 -40.14 -15.22 -13.54
CA GLY A 374 -41.41 -15.94 -13.69
C GLY A 374 -41.96 -16.58 -12.41
N GLU A 375 -41.11 -16.92 -11.44
CA GLU A 375 -41.56 -17.54 -10.19
C GLU A 375 -41.54 -16.54 -9.04
N ILE A 376 -42.71 -15.98 -8.72
CA ILE A 376 -42.97 -15.13 -7.56
C ILE A 376 -42.99 -16.00 -6.29
N ASN A 377 -41.90 -16.72 -6.01
CA ASN A 377 -41.73 -17.38 -4.73
C ASN A 377 -40.61 -16.67 -3.97
N VAL A 378 -40.90 -16.31 -2.73
CA VAL A 378 -39.89 -15.81 -1.79
C VAL A 378 -38.92 -16.96 -1.53
N ASP A 379 -37.82 -16.98 -2.28
CA ASP A 379 -36.77 -17.97 -2.13
C ASP A 379 -35.96 -17.67 -0.85
N TYR A 380 -35.92 -18.62 0.08
CA TYR A 380 -35.08 -18.56 1.27
C TYR A 380 -33.62 -18.21 0.94
N GLN A 381 -33.10 -18.74 -0.18
CA GLN A 381 -31.75 -18.46 -0.63
C GLN A 381 -31.54 -17.00 -1.01
N ARG A 382 -32.55 -16.35 -1.62
CA ARG A 382 -32.52 -14.93 -1.95
C ARG A 382 -32.42 -14.08 -0.69
N LEU A 383 -33.29 -14.32 0.28
CA LEU A 383 -33.28 -13.60 1.56
C LEU A 383 -31.94 -13.78 2.29
N ARG A 384 -31.43 -15.01 2.34
CA ARG A 384 -30.13 -15.32 2.94
C ARG A 384 -28.99 -14.56 2.27
N SER A 385 -28.94 -14.55 0.93
CA SER A 385 -27.87 -13.92 0.16
C SER A 385 -27.91 -12.38 0.30
N GLN A 386 -29.11 -11.79 0.28
CA GLN A 386 -29.29 -10.35 0.52
C GLN A 386 -28.87 -9.96 1.95
N HIS A 387 -29.26 -10.75 2.95
CA HIS A 387 -28.84 -10.51 4.33
C HIS A 387 -27.31 -10.63 4.49
N ALA A 388 -26.70 -11.65 3.88
CA ALA A 388 -25.25 -11.83 3.90
C ALA A 388 -24.53 -10.63 3.29
N ILE A 389 -24.91 -10.17 2.08
CA ILE A 389 -24.28 -9.00 1.44
C ILE A 389 -24.38 -7.77 2.33
N ASN A 390 -25.57 -7.45 2.87
CA ASN A 390 -25.76 -6.27 3.71
C ASN A 390 -24.88 -6.29 4.97
N THR A 391 -24.80 -7.44 5.65
CA THR A 391 -23.96 -7.62 6.83
C THR A 391 -22.48 -7.48 6.48
N LEU A 392 -22.04 -8.13 5.41
CA LEU A 392 -20.64 -8.11 4.97
C LEU A 392 -20.18 -6.73 4.51
N ILE A 393 -21.05 -5.97 3.83
CA ILE A 393 -20.76 -4.58 3.45
C ILE A 393 -20.53 -3.73 4.71
N ALA A 394 -21.38 -3.87 5.72
CA ALA A 394 -21.22 -3.14 6.97
C ALA A 394 -19.91 -3.50 7.68
N GLU A 395 -19.51 -4.78 7.66
CA GLU A 395 -18.24 -5.25 8.24
C GLU A 395 -17.01 -4.74 7.47
N VAL A 396 -17.06 -4.71 6.14
CA VAL A 396 -16.01 -4.09 5.31
C VAL A 396 -15.90 -2.59 5.59
N CYS A 397 -17.02 -1.87 5.67
CA CYS A 397 -16.99 -0.45 5.99
C CYS A 397 -16.48 -0.19 7.41
N ALA A 398 -16.81 -1.06 8.36
CA ALA A 398 -16.33 -1.01 9.74
C ALA A 398 -14.82 -1.16 9.85
N SER A 399 -14.19 -1.84 8.89
CA SER A 399 -12.75 -2.10 8.92
C SER A 399 -11.91 -0.92 8.43
N VAL A 400 -12.46 -0.01 7.63
CA VAL A 400 -11.72 1.08 6.95
C VAL A 400 -10.87 1.92 7.90
N LEU A 401 -11.39 2.24 9.09
CA LEU A 401 -10.68 3.07 10.07
C LEU A 401 -9.45 2.38 10.66
N SER A 402 -9.42 1.04 10.71
CA SER A 402 -8.24 0.30 11.17
C SER A 402 -7.02 0.48 10.25
N PHE A 403 -7.23 0.83 8.98
CA PHE A 403 -6.16 1.08 8.02
C PHE A 403 -5.72 2.54 7.97
N THR A 404 -6.63 3.45 8.30
CA THR A 404 -6.48 4.90 8.10
C THR A 404 -6.19 5.67 9.39
N ASP A 405 -6.26 5.04 10.57
CA ASP A 405 -5.90 5.67 11.84
C ASP A 405 -4.39 5.95 11.96
N ARG A 406 -4.03 7.22 11.78
CA ARG A 406 -2.65 7.73 11.87
C ARG A 406 -2.09 7.77 13.30
N GLU A 407 -2.95 7.83 14.31
CA GLU A 407 -2.51 7.91 15.71
C GLU A 407 -1.99 6.56 16.21
N ARG A 408 -2.58 5.46 15.72
CA ARG A 408 -2.18 4.10 16.09
C ARG A 408 -1.01 3.56 15.27
N GLN A 409 -0.90 3.91 13.98
CA GLN A 409 0.09 3.30 13.09
C GLN A 409 0.68 4.29 12.07
N GLN A 410 1.96 4.63 12.20
CA GLN A 410 2.65 5.57 11.30
C GLN A 410 3.33 4.90 10.10
N ALA A 411 4.02 3.77 10.29
CA ALA A 411 4.70 3.05 9.21
C ALA A 411 3.71 2.35 8.30
N GLY A 412 3.98 2.27 7.00
CA GLY A 412 3.19 1.54 6.00
C GLY A 412 1.82 2.14 5.65
N PHE A 413 1.59 3.41 5.97
CA PHE A 413 0.30 4.07 5.80
C PHE A 413 -0.25 3.99 4.36
N ILE A 414 0.63 4.16 3.36
CA ILE A 414 0.22 4.09 1.95
C ILE A 414 -0.11 2.65 1.54
N ALA A 415 0.70 1.66 1.93
CA ALA A 415 0.38 0.25 1.68
C ALA A 415 -0.97 -0.15 2.29
N ARG A 416 -1.24 0.25 3.54
CA ARG A 416 -2.54 0.03 4.19
C ARG A 416 -3.69 0.64 3.40
N GLY A 417 -3.49 1.84 2.89
CA GLY A 417 -4.45 2.47 1.99
C GLY A 417 -4.68 1.67 0.71
N GLY A 418 -3.61 1.14 0.11
CA GLY A 418 -3.68 0.24 -1.05
C GLY A 418 -4.58 -0.98 -0.82
N PHE A 419 -4.55 -1.56 0.40
CA PHE A 419 -5.41 -2.71 0.76
C PHE A 419 -6.90 -2.39 0.74
N LEU A 420 -7.28 -1.12 0.87
CA LEU A 420 -8.68 -0.67 0.83
C LEU A 420 -9.22 -0.39 -0.57
N LEU A 421 -8.37 -0.35 -1.60
CA LEU A 421 -8.82 -0.08 -2.98
C LEU A 421 -9.87 -1.09 -3.44
N TRP A 422 -9.57 -2.38 -3.30
CA TRP A 422 -10.46 -3.45 -3.73
C TRP A 422 -11.75 -3.56 -2.89
N PRO A 423 -11.70 -3.56 -1.55
CA PRO A 423 -12.91 -3.63 -0.74
C PRO A 423 -13.87 -2.46 -0.94
N LEU A 424 -13.34 -1.23 -1.00
CA LEU A 424 -14.17 -0.06 -1.25
C LEU A 424 -14.73 -0.06 -2.68
N TYR A 425 -13.96 -0.56 -3.66
CA TYR A 425 -14.47 -0.78 -5.01
C TYR A 425 -15.65 -1.76 -5.02
N VAL A 426 -15.50 -2.93 -4.41
CA VAL A 426 -16.57 -3.97 -4.37
C VAL A 426 -17.84 -3.43 -3.71
N VAL A 427 -17.71 -2.76 -2.55
CA VAL A 427 -18.87 -2.14 -1.86
C VAL A 427 -19.54 -1.09 -2.73
N SER A 428 -18.76 -0.31 -3.48
CA SER A 428 -19.29 0.75 -4.34
C SER A 428 -19.92 0.22 -5.63
N ALA A 429 -19.40 -0.88 -6.18
CA ALA A 429 -19.83 -1.43 -7.46
C ALA A 429 -21.06 -2.33 -7.30
N VAL A 430 -21.10 -3.18 -6.27
CA VAL A 430 -22.10 -4.25 -6.13
C VAL A 430 -23.56 -3.70 -6.16
N PRO A 431 -24.43 -4.19 -7.07
CA PRO A 431 -25.79 -3.67 -7.24
C PRO A 431 -26.67 -3.70 -5.98
N TRP A 432 -26.44 -4.66 -5.08
CA TRP A 432 -27.22 -4.84 -3.85
C TRP A 432 -26.74 -4.00 -2.67
N ALA A 433 -25.69 -3.19 -2.82
CA ALA A 433 -25.30 -2.23 -1.79
C ALA A 433 -26.37 -1.15 -1.63
N SER A 434 -26.69 -0.80 -0.38
CA SER A 434 -27.54 0.38 -0.13
C SER A 434 -26.84 1.65 -0.63
N ARG A 435 -27.64 2.62 -1.09
CA ARG A 435 -27.10 3.92 -1.55
C ARG A 435 -26.21 4.58 -0.50
N LEU A 436 -26.58 4.44 0.78
CA LEU A 436 -25.80 4.95 1.91
C LEU A 436 -24.37 4.37 1.94
N TYR A 437 -24.22 3.05 1.84
CA TYR A 437 -22.89 2.42 1.85
C TYR A 437 -22.11 2.68 0.57
N ARG A 438 -22.79 2.70 -0.59
CA ARG A 438 -22.18 3.03 -1.88
C ARG A 438 -21.59 4.44 -1.88
N ASP A 439 -22.39 5.44 -1.52
CA ASP A 439 -21.95 6.84 -1.49
C ASP A 439 -20.83 7.06 -0.46
N TRP A 440 -20.91 6.38 0.69
CA TRP A 440 -19.87 6.39 1.71
C TRP A 440 -18.56 5.78 1.22
N ALA A 441 -18.58 4.58 0.61
CA ALA A 441 -17.38 3.92 0.13
C ALA A 441 -16.67 4.71 -0.99
N ILE A 442 -17.45 5.34 -1.88
CA ILE A 442 -16.94 6.28 -2.88
C ILE A 442 -16.26 7.49 -2.22
N ALA A 443 -16.87 8.05 -1.17
CA ALA A 443 -16.27 9.16 -0.43
C ALA A 443 -14.95 8.74 0.24
N GLN A 444 -14.89 7.53 0.80
CA GLN A 444 -13.68 6.97 1.40
C GLN A 444 -12.57 6.74 0.36
N LEU A 445 -12.88 6.27 -0.85
CA LEU A 445 -11.88 6.16 -1.94
C LEU A 445 -11.29 7.54 -2.30
N LYS A 446 -12.12 8.59 -2.31
CA LYS A 446 -11.68 9.95 -2.59
C LYS A 446 -10.77 10.48 -1.48
N GLU A 447 -11.17 10.31 -0.22
CA GLU A 447 -10.38 10.70 0.95
C GLU A 447 -9.04 9.96 0.97
N LEU A 448 -9.08 8.65 0.74
CA LEU A 448 -7.90 7.81 0.64
C LEU A 448 -6.90 8.34 -0.38
N GLY A 449 -7.36 8.68 -1.59
CA GLY A 449 -6.49 9.24 -2.63
C GLY A 449 -5.83 10.56 -2.23
N VAL A 450 -6.54 11.41 -1.49
CA VAL A 450 -6.00 12.67 -0.97
C VAL A 450 -4.96 12.43 0.14
N GLU A 451 -5.26 11.51 1.05
CA GLU A 451 -4.45 11.27 2.24
C GLU A 451 -3.18 10.48 1.99
N THR A 452 -3.25 9.51 1.07
CA THR A 452 -2.16 8.58 0.76
C THR A 452 -1.40 8.97 -0.49
N GLY A 453 -2.01 9.79 -1.36
CA GLY A 453 -1.46 10.09 -2.68
C GLY A 453 -1.62 8.96 -3.70
N ILE A 454 -2.44 7.94 -3.42
CA ILE A 454 -2.75 6.85 -4.37
C ILE A 454 -3.72 7.38 -5.42
N LEU A 455 -3.23 7.63 -6.63
CA LEU A 455 -4.05 8.23 -7.68
C LEU A 455 -5.11 7.27 -8.24
N GLN A 456 -4.88 5.95 -8.18
CA GLN A 456 -5.90 4.98 -8.54
C GLN A 456 -7.15 5.09 -7.65
N ALA A 457 -7.01 5.40 -6.34
CA ALA A 457 -8.16 5.57 -5.44
C ALA A 457 -9.08 6.71 -5.92
N ALA A 458 -8.49 7.84 -6.30
CA ALA A 458 -9.22 8.99 -6.82
C ALA A 458 -9.88 8.68 -8.17
N LEU A 459 -9.23 7.90 -9.04
CA LEU A 459 -9.81 7.42 -10.29
C LEU A 459 -11.02 6.53 -10.03
N LEU A 460 -10.90 5.51 -9.17
CA LEU A 460 -12.00 4.60 -8.83
C LEU A 460 -13.21 5.39 -8.31
N ALA A 461 -13.00 6.31 -7.37
CA ALA A 461 -14.07 7.17 -6.84
C ALA A 461 -14.79 7.96 -7.95
N ARG A 462 -14.04 8.57 -8.87
CA ARG A 462 -14.61 9.35 -9.98
C ARG A 462 -15.43 8.47 -10.92
N VAL A 463 -14.94 7.28 -11.26
CA VAL A 463 -15.62 6.39 -12.21
C VAL A 463 -16.91 5.86 -11.60
N LEU A 464 -16.86 5.39 -10.36
CA LEU A 464 -18.01 4.86 -9.64
C LEU A 464 -19.12 5.91 -9.47
N GLN A 465 -18.76 7.19 -9.34
CA GLN A 465 -19.74 8.30 -9.31
C GLN A 465 -20.48 8.50 -10.64
N ILE A 466 -19.84 8.21 -11.77
CA ILE A 466 -20.40 8.48 -13.10
C ILE A 466 -21.13 7.24 -13.63
N ASN A 467 -20.49 6.08 -13.56
CA ASN A 467 -20.92 4.87 -14.27
C ASN A 467 -21.49 3.79 -13.34
N GLY A 468 -21.37 3.93 -12.02
CA GLY A 468 -21.81 2.92 -11.04
C GLY A 468 -20.93 1.66 -10.96
N GLU A 469 -20.17 1.35 -12.00
CA GLU A 469 -19.19 0.25 -12.12
C GLU A 469 -18.01 0.64 -13.02
N ILE A 470 -16.94 -0.16 -13.03
CA ILE A 470 -15.79 0.00 -13.93
C ILE A 470 -15.95 -0.96 -15.08
N ASP A 471 -16.41 -0.46 -16.22
CA ASP A 471 -16.57 -1.22 -17.48
C ASP A 471 -15.48 -0.85 -18.51
N PHE A 472 -14.24 -0.60 -18.05
CA PHE A 472 -13.14 -0.14 -18.93
C PHE A 472 -12.27 -1.26 -19.51
N LEU A 473 -12.56 -2.51 -19.17
CA LEU A 473 -11.81 -3.64 -19.65
C LEU A 473 -12.73 -4.37 -20.62
N ASP A 474 -12.78 -3.86 -21.85
CA ASP A 474 -13.43 -4.52 -22.99
C ASP A 474 -13.21 -6.03 -22.89
N LYS A 475 -14.32 -6.79 -22.89
CA LYS A 475 -14.30 -8.23 -23.12
C LYS A 475 -13.84 -8.58 -24.55
N ASP A 476 -13.60 -7.59 -25.42
CA ASP A 476 -13.24 -7.78 -26.83
C ASP A 476 -12.04 -6.94 -27.28
N THR A 477 -10.86 -7.57 -27.37
CA THR A 477 -9.85 -7.20 -28.39
C THR A 477 -9.87 -8.17 -29.58
N ASN A 478 -11.01 -8.81 -29.84
CA ASN A 478 -11.26 -9.68 -30.99
C ASN A 478 -12.27 -9.08 -31.99
N SER A 479 -12.36 -7.75 -32.09
CA SER A 479 -12.88 -7.16 -33.33
C SER A 479 -11.72 -6.98 -34.30
N GLU A 480 -11.62 -7.96 -35.19
CA GLU A 480 -10.77 -7.98 -36.36
C GLU A 480 -10.87 -6.65 -37.13
N ARG A 481 -9.72 -6.20 -37.60
CA ARG A 481 -9.61 -5.12 -38.58
C ARG A 481 -10.19 -5.63 -39.90
N ASP A 482 -11.47 -5.34 -40.14
CA ASP A 482 -11.98 -5.14 -41.49
C ASP A 482 -12.16 -3.62 -41.70
N ILE A 483 -11.20 -3.02 -42.40
CA ILE A 483 -11.31 -1.98 -43.45
C ILE A 483 -9.95 -1.90 -44.16
#